data_AF-A0A087K673-F1
#
_entry.id   AF-A0A087K673-F1
#
_cell.length_a   1.000
_cell.length_b   1.000
_cell.length_c   1.000
_cell.angle_alpha   90.00
_cell.angle_beta   90.00
_cell.angle_gamma   90.00
#
_symmetry.space_group_name_H-M   'P 1'
#
loop_
_entity.id
_entity.type
_entity.pdbx_description
1 polymer ?
#
loop_
_entity_poly.entity_id
_entity_poly.type
_entity_poly.pdbx_seq_one_letter_code
_entity_poly.pdbx_strand_id
1 'polypeptide(L)'
;MTYQHPGWGQQPFTPEPPKTGGPAWAKKRVVIPAGAGLFVVGIMLGAAGSGGTETAASSKPAPTVTKTVTAKPVEPSEDKADAKPAKVEETEESKKDDGDEVKVPDFIGMGLQSAQDAAQEKGFYSLKSHDSAGRDRFQAFDRNWKVCSQNIKAGKTASTDTTLDFGAVKLEETCPASDKKAPEPAGGKMPNLVGESVNAARGALASGTSITVTDAAEDRMVLMESNWKVCTQSPSPGKSLNGQPVEFTAVKFEEDC
;
A
#
# COMPACT_ATOMS: atom_id res chain seq x y z
N MET A 1 44.21 -9.91 -36.19
CA MET A 1 43.15 -9.15 -35.52
C MET A 1 42.42 -10.11 -34.60
N THR A 2 42.74 -9.99 -33.32
CA THR A 2 42.30 -10.86 -32.22
C THR A 2 40.97 -10.30 -31.69
N TYR A 3 39.91 -11.10 -31.66
CA TYR A 3 38.68 -10.75 -30.96
C TYR A 3 38.82 -11.13 -29.49
N GLN A 4 38.80 -10.13 -28.62
CA GLN A 4 38.90 -10.26 -27.18
C GLN A 4 37.50 -10.06 -26.59
N HIS A 5 36.93 -11.13 -26.03
CA HIS A 5 35.69 -11.05 -25.26
C HIS A 5 35.95 -10.32 -23.93
N PRO A 6 35.08 -9.40 -23.47
CA PRO A 6 35.15 -8.90 -22.11
C PRO A 6 34.65 -9.99 -21.14
N GLY A 7 35.57 -10.53 -20.35
CA GLY A 7 35.29 -11.46 -19.26
C GLY A 7 34.70 -10.75 -18.06
N TRP A 8 33.37 -10.73 -17.95
CA TRP A 8 32.68 -10.37 -16.71
C TRP A 8 32.31 -11.63 -15.95
N GLY A 9 33.33 -12.22 -15.31
CA GLY A 9 33.21 -13.29 -14.35
C GLY A 9 34.09 -12.97 -13.16
N GLN A 10 33.58 -12.15 -12.24
CA GLN A 10 34.12 -11.98 -10.88
C GLN A 10 32.93 -11.94 -9.92
N GLN A 11 32.77 -13.02 -9.17
CA GLN A 11 31.84 -13.13 -8.05
C GLN A 11 32.25 -12.11 -6.98
N PRO A 12 31.34 -11.35 -6.34
CA PRO A 12 31.70 -10.57 -5.17
C PRO A 12 32.05 -11.51 -4.01
N PHE A 13 33.22 -11.29 -3.41
CA PHE A 13 33.64 -11.87 -2.14
C PHE A 13 32.54 -11.67 -1.08
N THR A 14 31.89 -12.74 -0.65
CA THR A 14 31.16 -12.76 0.62
C THR A 14 32.14 -13.14 1.74
N PRO A 15 32.44 -12.26 2.71
CA PRO A 15 33.13 -12.71 3.92
C PRO A 15 32.22 -13.66 4.71
N GLU A 16 32.75 -14.81 5.12
CA GLU A 16 32.06 -15.71 6.05
C GLU A 16 31.70 -14.96 7.34
N PRO A 17 30.50 -15.15 7.92
CA PRO A 17 30.21 -14.62 9.24
C PRO A 17 31.10 -15.32 10.29
N PRO A 18 31.62 -14.59 11.29
CA PRO A 18 32.42 -15.19 12.35
C PRO A 18 31.57 -16.23 13.09
N LYS A 19 32.11 -17.44 13.25
CA LYS A 19 31.57 -18.46 14.15
C LYS A 19 31.70 -17.93 15.59
N THR A 20 30.68 -17.22 16.06
CA THR A 20 30.59 -16.81 17.46
C THR A 20 30.29 -18.05 18.29
N GLY A 21 31.33 -18.59 18.93
CA GLY A 21 31.17 -19.52 20.04
C GLY A 21 30.42 -18.81 21.18
N GLY A 22 29.14 -19.14 21.34
CA GLY A 22 28.35 -18.67 22.47
C GLY A 22 28.94 -19.14 23.81
N PRO A 23 28.75 -18.38 24.90
CA PRO A 23 29.41 -18.66 26.17
C PRO A 23 28.85 -19.93 26.83
N ALA A 24 29.76 -20.76 27.37
CA ALA A 24 29.53 -22.13 27.84
C ALA A 24 28.67 -22.28 29.12
N TRP A 25 27.86 -21.29 29.50
CA TRP A 25 27.03 -21.34 30.72
C TRP A 25 25.59 -21.78 30.46
N ALA A 26 25.14 -21.86 29.20
CA ALA A 26 23.78 -22.26 28.81
C ALA A 26 23.49 -23.78 28.90
N LYS A 27 24.23 -24.52 29.72
CA LYS A 27 23.97 -25.93 30.03
C LYS A 27 23.93 -26.14 31.54
N LYS A 28 22.83 -25.73 32.18
CA LYS A 28 22.40 -26.26 33.48
C LYS A 28 20.91 -26.01 33.69
N ARG A 29 20.13 -27.09 33.58
CA ARG A 29 18.75 -27.16 34.06
C ARG A 29 18.76 -26.97 35.57
N VAL A 30 18.15 -25.89 36.06
CA VAL A 30 17.83 -25.72 37.47
C VAL A 30 16.32 -25.51 37.57
N VAL A 31 15.66 -26.52 38.13
CA VAL A 31 14.25 -26.51 38.54
C VAL A 31 14.23 -26.05 40.00
N ILE A 32 13.56 -24.95 40.34
CA ILE A 32 13.17 -24.62 41.72
C ILE A 32 11.74 -24.05 41.72
N PRO A 33 10.87 -24.43 42.67
CA PRO A 33 9.41 -24.41 42.54
C PRO A 33 8.73 -23.16 43.10
N ALA A 34 7.41 -23.14 42.95
CA ALA A 34 6.45 -22.10 43.32
C ALA A 34 6.52 -21.56 44.77
N GLY A 35 6.14 -20.29 44.94
CA GLY A 35 5.63 -19.76 46.21
C GLY A 35 5.63 -18.22 46.32
N ALA A 36 4.42 -17.63 46.43
CA ALA A 36 4.02 -16.34 47.05
C ALA A 36 4.82 -15.06 46.69
N GLY A 37 4.27 -13.90 46.34
CA GLY A 37 3.03 -13.24 46.74
C GLY A 37 3.34 -11.75 46.97
N LEU A 38 2.29 -10.90 46.87
CA LEU A 38 2.20 -9.48 47.25
C LEU A 38 2.61 -8.39 46.25
N PHE A 39 1.55 -7.92 45.58
CA PHE A 39 1.31 -6.59 45.04
C PHE A 39 1.29 -5.55 46.19
N VAL A 40 2.13 -4.52 46.14
CA VAL A 40 1.96 -3.30 46.95
C VAL A 40 2.29 -2.07 46.10
N VAL A 41 1.24 -1.30 45.82
CA VAL A 41 1.28 0.09 45.36
C VAL A 41 1.74 0.97 46.52
N GLY A 42 2.70 1.87 46.25
CA GLY A 42 3.17 2.83 47.24
C GLY A 42 3.66 4.12 46.58
N ILE A 43 2.75 5.07 46.40
CA ILE A 43 3.05 6.49 46.19
C ILE A 43 3.61 7.03 47.52
N MET A 44 4.76 7.69 47.51
CA MET A 44 5.13 8.63 48.58
C MET A 44 5.91 9.82 48.06
N LEU A 45 5.26 10.98 48.18
CA LEU A 45 5.84 12.32 48.19
C LEU A 45 6.82 12.46 49.36
N GLY A 46 7.93 13.18 49.15
CA GLY A 46 8.81 13.62 50.24
C GLY A 46 9.79 14.68 49.76
N ALA A 47 9.61 15.91 50.23
CA ALA A 47 10.48 17.06 49.99
C ALA A 47 11.38 17.33 51.21
N ALA A 48 12.64 17.73 50.96
CA ALA A 48 13.41 18.81 51.64
C ALA A 48 14.93 18.55 51.62
N GLY A 49 15.73 19.57 51.26
CA GLY A 49 17.10 19.73 51.80
C GLY A 49 18.28 19.98 50.86
N SER A 50 18.36 21.18 50.27
CA SER A 50 19.54 22.04 49.99
C SER A 50 20.90 21.51 49.49
N GLY A 51 21.35 22.10 48.38
CA GLY A 51 22.77 22.30 48.02
C GLY A 51 22.90 22.88 46.60
N GLY A 52 23.54 24.05 46.44
CA GLY A 52 23.55 24.91 45.24
C GLY A 52 23.95 24.24 43.92
N THR A 53 23.62 24.79 42.76
CA THR A 53 24.26 26.00 42.22
C THR A 53 23.39 26.60 41.09
N GLU A 54 23.42 27.93 40.96
CA GLU A 54 22.73 28.79 40.00
C GLU A 54 23.00 28.42 38.53
N THR A 55 22.01 28.61 37.63
CA THR A 55 22.04 29.63 36.55
C THR A 55 20.80 29.51 35.62
N ALA A 56 20.08 30.63 35.48
CA ALA A 56 19.23 31.10 34.38
C ALA A 56 17.90 30.40 33.97
N ALA A 57 16.81 30.98 34.50
CA ALA A 57 15.61 31.48 33.80
C ALA A 57 14.75 30.54 32.93
N SER A 58 13.67 30.08 33.55
CA SER A 58 12.46 29.51 32.94
C SER A 58 11.55 30.61 32.39
N SER A 59 11.17 30.52 31.10
CA SER A 59 10.02 31.25 30.54
C SER A 59 8.85 30.28 30.39
N LYS A 60 7.80 30.49 31.19
CA LYS A 60 6.52 29.77 31.17
C LYS A 60 5.64 30.31 30.03
N PRO A 61 5.04 29.49 29.16
CA PRO A 61 4.07 30.02 28.19
C PRO A 61 2.76 30.35 28.90
N ALA A 62 2.32 31.61 28.77
CA ALA A 62 0.98 32.06 29.13
C ALA A 62 0.02 31.82 27.95
N PRO A 63 -1.29 31.58 28.19
CA PRO A 63 -2.25 31.35 27.12
C PRO A 63 -2.52 32.63 26.31
N THR A 64 -2.43 32.52 24.98
CA THR A 64 -2.78 33.58 24.02
C THR A 64 -4.30 33.68 23.88
N VAL A 65 -4.84 34.90 24.03
CA VAL A 65 -6.26 35.23 23.83
C VAL A 65 -6.55 35.35 22.34
N THR A 66 -7.34 34.43 21.79
CA THR A 66 -7.87 34.52 20.42
C THR A 66 -9.12 35.40 20.41
N LYS A 67 -9.07 36.54 19.71
CA LYS A 67 -10.26 37.37 19.44
C LYS A 67 -11.13 36.67 18.40
N THR A 68 -12.37 36.34 18.79
CA THR A 68 -13.42 35.88 17.89
C THR A 68 -14.17 37.09 17.34
N VAL A 69 -14.23 37.26 16.02
CA VAL A 69 -15.10 38.24 15.36
C VAL A 69 -16.43 37.55 15.08
N THR A 70 -17.48 37.99 15.78
CA THR A 70 -18.86 37.57 15.55
C THR A 70 -19.41 38.29 14.32
N ALA A 71 -19.70 37.57 13.24
CA ALA A 71 -20.47 38.09 12.12
C ALA A 71 -21.97 38.16 12.49
N LYS A 72 -22.58 39.30 12.21
CA LYS A 72 -23.99 39.60 12.48
C LYS A 72 -24.87 38.95 11.38
N PRO A 73 -25.97 38.26 11.72
CA PRO A 73 -26.89 37.67 10.73
C PRO A 73 -27.62 38.74 9.93
N VAL A 74 -27.74 38.54 8.61
CA VAL A 74 -28.63 39.31 7.73
C VAL A 74 -29.80 38.38 7.35
N GLU A 75 -31.00 38.73 7.81
CA GLU A 75 -32.27 38.13 7.38
C GLU A 75 -32.63 38.61 5.96
N PRO A 76 -33.42 37.82 5.21
CA PRO A 76 -33.60 37.94 3.77
C PRO A 76 -34.68 38.97 3.42
N SER A 77 -34.44 39.79 2.41
CA SER A 77 -35.49 40.54 1.73
C SER A 77 -35.76 39.90 0.38
N GLU A 78 -36.92 39.27 0.25
CA GLU A 78 -37.55 38.98 -1.02
C GLU A 78 -38.00 40.31 -1.65
N ASP A 79 -37.74 40.49 -2.94
CA ASP A 79 -38.65 41.24 -3.81
C ASP A 79 -38.50 40.72 -5.25
N LYS A 80 -39.63 40.28 -5.81
CA LYS A 80 -39.77 39.85 -7.20
C LYS A 80 -40.17 41.05 -8.05
N ALA A 81 -39.58 41.19 -9.23
CA ALA A 81 -40.34 41.52 -10.45
C ALA A 81 -39.48 41.35 -11.71
N ASP A 82 -40.03 40.54 -12.60
CA ASP A 82 -39.71 40.27 -14.00
C ASP A 82 -39.09 41.40 -14.85
N ALA A 83 -38.05 41.02 -15.61
CA ALA A 83 -37.91 41.41 -17.02
C ALA A 83 -37.04 40.38 -17.78
N LYS A 84 -37.69 39.50 -18.54
CA LYS A 84 -37.13 38.70 -19.66
C LYS A 84 -37.27 39.51 -20.97
N PRO A 85 -36.52 39.29 -22.08
CA PRO A 85 -35.42 38.34 -22.36
C PRO A 85 -34.16 38.99 -22.98
N ALA A 86 -33.00 38.38 -22.76
CA ALA A 86 -31.98 38.30 -23.82
C ALA A 86 -31.27 36.95 -23.75
N LYS A 87 -31.47 36.20 -24.83
CA LYS A 87 -30.77 34.99 -25.23
C LYS A 87 -29.25 35.20 -25.11
N VAL A 88 -28.64 34.43 -24.22
CA VAL A 88 -27.27 33.96 -24.42
C VAL A 88 -27.35 32.46 -24.20
N GLU A 89 -27.34 31.73 -25.31
CA GLU A 89 -26.90 30.34 -25.32
C GLU A 89 -25.45 30.36 -24.85
N GLU A 90 -25.24 30.26 -23.54
CA GLU A 90 -23.96 29.76 -23.03
C GLU A 90 -24.10 28.26 -23.01
N THR A 91 -23.93 27.70 -24.20
CA THR A 91 -23.36 26.37 -24.34
C THR A 91 -22.02 26.44 -23.63
N GLU A 92 -21.98 26.17 -22.33
CA GLU A 92 -20.79 25.60 -21.69
C GLU A 92 -20.59 24.23 -22.34
N GLU A 93 -20.12 24.24 -23.59
CA GLU A 93 -19.14 23.26 -24.01
C GLU A 93 -18.00 23.44 -23.02
N SER A 94 -17.97 22.55 -22.05
CA SER A 94 -16.76 22.12 -21.40
C SER A 94 -15.80 21.74 -22.52
N LYS A 95 -15.05 22.73 -23.02
CA LYS A 95 -13.78 22.48 -23.67
C LYS A 95 -13.00 21.68 -22.65
N LYS A 96 -12.97 20.36 -22.85
CA LYS A 96 -11.84 19.60 -22.36
C LYS A 96 -10.64 20.35 -22.87
N ASP A 97 -9.84 20.84 -21.94
CA ASP A 97 -8.45 21.12 -22.21
C ASP A 97 -7.93 19.77 -22.71
N ASP A 98 -7.96 19.57 -24.03
CA ASP A 98 -7.42 18.37 -24.64
C ASP A 98 -5.91 18.54 -24.52
N GLY A 99 -5.35 18.10 -23.38
CA GLY A 99 -3.93 18.19 -23.10
C GLY A 99 -3.13 17.64 -24.27
N ASP A 100 -1.94 18.20 -24.49
CA ASP A 100 -1.11 17.96 -25.67
C ASP A 100 -1.09 16.46 -26.08
N GLU A 101 -1.35 16.19 -27.35
CA GLU A 101 -1.34 14.83 -27.89
C GLU A 101 0.10 14.35 -28.12
N VAL A 102 0.52 13.33 -27.38
CA VAL A 102 1.88 12.79 -27.43
C VAL A 102 1.85 11.30 -27.76
N LYS A 103 2.81 10.83 -28.57
CA LYS A 103 3.02 9.40 -28.81
C LYS A 103 3.55 8.73 -27.55
N VAL A 104 2.82 7.72 -27.07
CA VAL A 104 3.17 6.92 -25.90
C VAL A 104 4.40 6.06 -26.20
N PRO A 105 5.50 6.17 -25.42
CA PRO A 105 6.67 5.30 -25.54
C PRO A 105 6.37 3.83 -25.25
N ASP A 106 7.32 2.96 -25.60
CA ASP A 106 7.34 1.58 -25.12
C ASP A 106 8.05 1.52 -23.77
N PHE A 107 7.31 1.14 -22.74
CA PHE A 107 7.80 1.04 -21.36
C PHE A 107 8.06 -0.43 -20.96
N ILE A 108 7.68 -1.39 -21.79
CA ILE A 108 7.78 -2.82 -21.45
C ILE A 108 9.24 -3.22 -21.25
N GLY A 109 9.54 -3.88 -20.13
CA GLY A 109 10.89 -4.31 -19.76
C GLY A 109 11.72 -3.24 -19.04
N MET A 110 11.26 -2.00 -18.96
CA MET A 110 11.91 -0.96 -18.14
C MET A 110 11.71 -1.24 -16.64
N GLY A 111 12.62 -0.71 -15.81
CA GLY A 111 12.36 -0.58 -14.38
C GLY A 111 11.21 0.41 -14.13
N LEU A 112 10.34 0.17 -13.14
CA LEU A 112 9.13 0.96 -12.92
C LEU A 112 9.42 2.45 -12.69
N GLN A 113 10.43 2.77 -11.88
CA GLN A 113 10.85 4.17 -11.70
C GLN A 113 11.26 4.82 -13.03
N SER A 114 12.10 4.13 -13.82
CA SER A 114 12.56 4.65 -15.10
C SER A 114 11.42 4.82 -16.11
N ALA A 115 10.41 3.94 -16.07
CA ALA A 115 9.23 4.07 -16.91
C ALA A 115 8.39 5.29 -16.53
N GLN A 116 8.19 5.53 -15.23
CA GLN A 116 7.48 6.72 -14.74
C GLN A 116 8.24 8.00 -15.09
N ASP A 117 9.56 8.05 -14.87
CA ASP A 117 10.39 9.20 -15.21
C ASP A 117 10.30 9.50 -16.72
N ALA A 118 10.43 8.47 -17.57
CA ALA A 118 10.32 8.61 -19.02
C ALA A 118 8.91 9.04 -19.47
N ALA A 119 7.86 8.63 -18.77
CA ALA A 119 6.49 9.07 -19.04
C ALA A 119 6.30 10.56 -18.69
N GLN A 120 6.84 11.00 -17.56
CA GLN A 120 6.79 12.41 -17.13
C GLN A 120 7.60 13.32 -18.06
N GLU A 121 8.74 12.86 -18.58
CA GLU A 121 9.50 13.57 -19.62
C GLU A 121 8.69 13.79 -20.90
N LYS A 122 7.66 12.97 -21.16
CA LYS A 122 6.72 13.11 -22.26
C LYS A 122 5.46 13.91 -21.91
N GLY A 123 5.36 14.42 -20.68
CA GLY A 123 4.22 15.20 -20.20
C GLY A 123 3.12 14.38 -19.54
N PHE A 124 3.26 13.04 -19.42
CA PHE A 124 2.29 12.23 -18.69
C PHE A 124 2.57 12.29 -17.20
N TYR A 125 1.76 13.05 -16.46
CA TYR A 125 1.89 13.19 -15.00
C TYR A 125 0.89 12.34 -14.22
N SER A 126 -0.20 11.91 -14.86
CA SER A 126 -1.18 11.00 -14.27
C SER A 126 -0.70 9.56 -14.42
N LEU A 127 0.03 9.06 -13.44
CA LEU A 127 0.63 7.72 -13.47
C LEU A 127 0.04 6.82 -12.39
N LYS A 128 -0.21 5.58 -12.75
CA LYS A 128 -0.59 4.48 -11.86
C LYS A 128 0.29 3.28 -12.13
N SER A 129 0.37 2.42 -11.13
CA SER A 129 1.00 1.12 -11.28
C SER A 129 0.36 0.11 -10.37
N HIS A 130 0.43 -1.15 -10.78
CA HIS A 130 -0.14 -2.27 -10.03
C HIS A 130 0.70 -3.53 -10.22
N ASP A 131 0.48 -4.51 -9.35
CA ASP A 131 1.18 -5.79 -9.39
C ASP A 131 0.58 -6.73 -10.45
N SER A 132 1.26 -6.88 -11.58
CA SER A 132 0.82 -7.78 -12.66
C SER A 132 0.76 -9.24 -12.27
N ALA A 133 1.40 -9.65 -11.17
CA ALA A 133 1.26 -11.01 -10.64
C ALA A 133 -0.11 -11.26 -10.00
N GLY A 134 -0.97 -10.23 -9.88
CA GLY A 134 -2.30 -10.32 -9.29
C GLY A 134 -2.29 -10.49 -7.78
N ARG A 135 -1.13 -10.32 -7.13
CA ARG A 135 -0.99 -10.56 -5.69
C ARG A 135 -1.28 -9.31 -4.85
N ASP A 136 -1.57 -8.19 -5.52
CA ASP A 136 -1.83 -6.89 -4.91
C ASP A 136 -0.72 -6.52 -3.90
N ARG A 137 0.53 -6.60 -4.34
CA ARG A 137 1.68 -6.21 -3.52
C ARG A 137 1.90 -4.70 -3.62
N PHE A 138 2.12 -4.06 -2.49
CA PHE A 138 2.43 -2.64 -2.46
C PHE A 138 3.81 -2.35 -3.06
N GLN A 139 3.84 -1.47 -4.05
CA GLN A 139 5.06 -1.07 -4.77
C GLN A 139 5.78 0.06 -4.02
N ALA A 140 6.27 -0.23 -2.81
CA ALA A 140 6.93 0.78 -1.96
C ALA A 140 8.25 1.33 -2.56
N PHE A 141 8.91 0.53 -3.40
CA PHE A 141 10.22 0.84 -3.96
C PHE A 141 10.25 0.48 -5.44
N ASP A 142 9.82 1.39 -6.31
CA ASP A 142 9.65 1.18 -7.75
C ASP A 142 10.91 0.69 -8.47
N ARG A 143 12.09 0.95 -7.90
CA ARG A 143 13.37 0.42 -8.39
C ARG A 143 13.49 -1.11 -8.31
N ASN A 144 12.69 -1.75 -7.46
CA ASN A 144 12.63 -3.22 -7.32
C ASN A 144 11.54 -3.86 -8.20
N TRP A 145 11.00 -3.10 -9.15
CA TRP A 145 9.92 -3.54 -10.04
C TRP A 145 10.29 -3.28 -11.50
N LYS A 146 9.79 -4.15 -12.38
CA LYS A 146 9.90 -3.99 -13.84
C LYS A 146 8.53 -4.05 -14.48
N VAL A 147 8.35 -3.23 -15.50
CA VAL A 147 7.09 -3.10 -16.25
C VAL A 147 6.92 -4.31 -17.18
N CYS A 148 5.75 -4.93 -17.08
CA CYS A 148 5.34 -6.08 -17.89
C CYS A 148 4.17 -5.75 -18.83
N SER A 149 3.37 -4.75 -18.49
CA SER A 149 2.24 -4.28 -19.29
C SER A 149 2.09 -2.75 -19.18
N GLN A 150 1.46 -2.16 -20.19
CA GLN A 150 0.99 -0.77 -20.18
C GLN A 150 -0.41 -0.72 -20.77
N ASN A 151 -1.30 0.08 -20.17
CA ASN A 151 -2.69 0.19 -20.62
C ASN A 151 -2.82 0.78 -22.04
N ILE A 152 -2.00 1.79 -22.38
CA ILE A 152 -1.95 2.38 -23.72
C ILE A 152 -0.77 1.80 -24.47
N LYS A 153 -1.02 1.10 -25.59
CA LYS A 153 0.04 0.49 -26.41
C LYS A 153 1.04 1.54 -26.92
N ALA A 154 2.31 1.16 -26.95
CA ALA A 154 3.38 1.96 -27.52
C ALA A 154 3.06 2.43 -28.95
N GLY A 155 3.48 3.67 -29.27
CA GLY A 155 3.27 4.31 -30.55
C GLY A 155 1.87 4.89 -30.78
N LYS A 156 0.90 4.62 -29.90
CA LYS A 156 -0.40 5.31 -29.92
C LYS A 156 -0.24 6.75 -29.45
N THR A 157 -1.03 7.65 -30.04
CA THR A 157 -1.18 9.01 -29.55
C THR A 157 -2.19 9.02 -28.40
N ALA A 158 -1.86 9.72 -27.33
CA ALA A 158 -2.75 9.99 -26.21
C ALA A 158 -2.52 11.41 -25.70
N SER A 159 -3.56 12.05 -25.17
CA SER A 159 -3.44 13.33 -24.45
C SER A 159 -2.60 13.15 -23.20
N THR A 160 -1.77 14.13 -22.85
CA THR A 160 -0.95 14.16 -21.62
C THR A 160 -1.76 14.03 -20.33
N ASP A 161 -3.06 14.35 -20.36
CA ASP A 161 -3.97 14.18 -19.22
C ASP A 161 -4.43 12.74 -19.02
N THR A 162 -4.13 11.86 -19.98
CA THR A 162 -4.45 10.42 -19.90
C THR A 162 -3.68 9.77 -18.76
N THR A 163 -4.38 9.01 -17.91
CA THR A 163 -3.70 8.17 -16.92
C THR A 163 -3.01 6.99 -17.60
N LEU A 164 -1.68 6.92 -17.48
CA LEU A 164 -0.92 5.72 -17.82
C LEU A 164 -0.89 4.79 -16.62
N ASP A 165 -1.18 3.51 -16.84
CA ASP A 165 -1.14 2.46 -15.82
C ASP A 165 -0.15 1.37 -16.23
N PHE A 166 0.81 1.12 -15.35
CA PHE A 166 1.88 0.15 -15.55
C PHE A 166 1.65 -1.09 -14.68
N GLY A 167 1.41 -2.22 -15.33
CA GLY A 167 1.47 -3.49 -14.63
C GLY A 167 2.94 -3.92 -14.50
N ALA A 168 3.36 -4.20 -13.26
CA ALA A 168 4.74 -4.52 -12.95
C ALA A 168 4.87 -5.75 -12.06
N VAL A 169 6.02 -6.43 -12.14
CA VAL A 169 6.43 -7.53 -11.26
C VAL A 169 7.76 -7.22 -10.60
N LYS A 170 8.16 -7.99 -9.58
CA LYS A 170 9.51 -7.84 -9.00
C LYS A 170 10.59 -8.18 -10.02
N LEU A 171 11.78 -7.61 -9.87
CA LEU A 171 12.88 -7.77 -10.84
C LEU A 171 13.19 -9.23 -11.18
N GLU A 172 13.18 -10.10 -10.18
CA GLU A 172 13.50 -11.53 -10.29
C GLU A 172 12.33 -12.38 -10.82
N GLU A 173 11.13 -11.82 -10.93
CA GLU A 173 9.95 -12.54 -11.38
C GLU A 173 9.81 -12.52 -12.90
N THR A 174 9.18 -13.54 -13.49
CA THR A 174 8.88 -13.53 -14.92
C THR A 174 7.59 -12.76 -15.16
N CYS A 175 7.57 -11.90 -16.19
CA CYS A 175 6.35 -11.22 -16.60
C CYS A 175 5.29 -12.26 -17.00
N PRO A 176 4.06 -12.16 -16.48
CA PRO A 176 3.01 -13.09 -16.86
C PRO A 176 2.63 -12.90 -18.33
N ALA A 177 2.12 -13.95 -18.98
CA ALA A 177 1.67 -13.88 -20.37
C ALA A 177 0.56 -12.85 -20.59
N SER A 178 -0.19 -12.53 -19.54
CA SER A 178 -1.19 -11.47 -19.51
C SER A 178 -1.24 -10.86 -18.12
N ASP A 179 -1.54 -9.57 -18.09
CA ASP A 179 -1.68 -8.81 -16.86
C ASP A 179 -2.83 -9.36 -16.02
N LYS A 180 -2.54 -9.81 -14.79
CA LYS A 180 -3.58 -10.36 -13.94
C LYS A 180 -4.38 -9.23 -13.33
N LYS A 181 -5.65 -9.14 -13.75
CA LYS A 181 -6.60 -8.20 -13.17
C LYS A 181 -6.94 -8.61 -11.74
N ALA A 182 -7.04 -7.62 -10.86
CA ALA A 182 -7.56 -7.84 -9.52
C ALA A 182 -8.96 -8.49 -9.60
N PRO A 183 -9.29 -9.44 -8.69
CA PRO A 183 -10.60 -10.06 -8.66
C PRO A 183 -11.69 -9.00 -8.45
N GLU A 184 -12.73 -9.04 -9.30
CA GLU A 184 -13.80 -8.05 -9.25
C GLU A 184 -14.78 -8.30 -8.09
N PRO A 185 -15.27 -7.25 -7.41
CA PRO A 185 -16.29 -7.41 -6.39
C PRO A 185 -17.59 -7.95 -7.00
N ALA A 186 -18.07 -9.11 -6.52
CA ALA A 186 -19.22 -9.77 -7.10
C ALA A 186 -20.58 -9.23 -6.59
N GLY A 187 -20.69 -7.92 -6.32
CA GLY A 187 -21.96 -7.22 -6.11
C GLY A 187 -22.88 -7.84 -5.05
N GLY A 188 -22.34 -8.20 -3.89
CA GLY A 188 -23.09 -8.87 -2.82
C GLY A 188 -23.17 -10.40 -2.96
N LYS A 189 -22.44 -10.99 -3.90
CA LYS A 189 -22.15 -12.43 -3.93
C LYS A 189 -20.68 -12.68 -3.59
N MET A 190 -20.39 -13.90 -3.16
CA MET A 190 -19.05 -14.36 -2.87
C MET A 190 -18.31 -14.65 -4.19
N PRO A 191 -17.21 -13.95 -4.52
CA PRO A 191 -16.39 -14.27 -5.68
C PRO A 191 -15.68 -15.63 -5.50
N ASN A 192 -15.15 -16.20 -6.57
CA ASN A 192 -14.20 -17.30 -6.47
C ASN A 192 -12.79 -16.72 -6.26
N LEU A 193 -12.23 -16.92 -5.08
CA LEU A 193 -10.98 -16.33 -4.62
C LEU A 193 -9.91 -17.41 -4.35
N VAL A 194 -10.20 -18.69 -4.60
CA VAL A 194 -9.21 -19.77 -4.47
C VAL A 194 -8.08 -19.55 -5.48
N GLY A 195 -6.83 -19.60 -4.99
CA GLY A 195 -5.62 -19.33 -5.75
C GLY A 195 -5.20 -17.87 -5.81
N GLU A 196 -6.08 -16.93 -5.45
CA GLU A 196 -5.75 -15.52 -5.33
C GLU A 196 -4.90 -15.26 -4.08
N SER A 197 -4.16 -14.14 -4.06
CA SER A 197 -3.49 -13.74 -2.82
C SER A 197 -4.52 -13.35 -1.76
N VAL A 198 -4.19 -13.53 -0.48
CA VAL A 198 -5.09 -13.12 0.61
C VAL A 198 -5.37 -11.61 0.55
N ASN A 199 -4.38 -10.80 0.15
CA ASN A 199 -4.57 -9.35 0.03
C ASN A 199 -5.54 -9.01 -1.11
N ALA A 200 -5.38 -9.63 -2.29
CA ALA A 200 -6.29 -9.45 -3.41
C ALA A 200 -7.71 -9.94 -3.08
N ALA A 201 -7.81 -11.08 -2.40
CA ALA A 201 -9.08 -11.63 -1.92
C ALA A 201 -9.81 -10.68 -0.96
N ARG A 202 -9.08 -10.03 -0.05
CA ARG A 202 -9.64 -9.00 0.83
C ARG A 202 -10.11 -7.78 0.04
N GLY A 203 -9.33 -7.32 -0.94
CA GLY A 203 -9.68 -6.19 -1.80
C GLY A 203 -10.93 -6.43 -2.67
N ALA A 204 -11.24 -7.69 -3.01
CA ALA A 204 -12.44 -8.06 -3.77
C ALA A 204 -13.73 -8.09 -2.93
N LEU A 205 -13.63 -8.02 -1.60
CA LEU A 205 -14.77 -8.02 -0.70
C LEU A 205 -15.13 -6.59 -0.28
N ALA A 206 -16.38 -6.39 0.15
CA ALA A 206 -16.79 -5.08 0.67
C ALA A 206 -15.96 -4.75 1.93
N SER A 207 -15.57 -3.48 2.09
CA SER A 207 -14.67 -3.03 3.17
C SER A 207 -15.16 -3.35 4.59
N GLY A 208 -16.48 -3.51 4.79
CA GLY A 208 -17.08 -3.91 6.07
C GLY A 208 -17.14 -5.42 6.32
N THR A 209 -16.62 -6.25 5.41
CA THR A 209 -16.69 -7.71 5.53
C THR A 209 -15.73 -8.18 6.63
N SER A 210 -16.25 -8.91 7.62
CA SER A 210 -15.41 -9.58 8.61
C SER A 210 -14.72 -10.78 7.96
N ILE A 211 -13.40 -10.82 7.98
CA ILE A 211 -12.60 -11.85 7.30
C ILE A 211 -11.65 -12.49 8.31
N THR A 212 -11.73 -13.81 8.44
CA THR A 212 -10.79 -14.63 9.19
C THR A 212 -9.89 -15.39 8.22
N VAL A 213 -8.58 -15.40 8.45
CA VAL A 213 -7.63 -16.15 7.62
C VAL A 213 -6.82 -17.08 8.51
N THR A 214 -6.81 -18.36 8.16
CA THR A 214 -6.09 -19.41 8.90
C THR A 214 -5.04 -20.04 8.00
N ASP A 215 -3.81 -20.19 8.50
CA ASP A 215 -2.77 -20.96 7.81
C ASP A 215 -3.16 -22.44 7.79
N ALA A 216 -3.27 -23.04 6.60
CA ALA A 216 -3.63 -24.46 6.46
C ALA A 216 -2.47 -25.42 6.72
N ALA A 217 -1.23 -24.91 6.80
CA ALA A 217 -0.03 -25.73 6.89
C ALA A 217 0.54 -25.81 8.32
N GLU A 218 0.96 -24.67 8.87
CA GLU A 218 1.78 -24.61 10.10
C GLU A 218 1.17 -23.74 11.21
N ASP A 219 -0.11 -23.34 11.09
CA ASP A 219 -0.80 -22.43 12.03
C ASP A 219 -0.07 -21.09 12.28
N ARG A 220 0.65 -20.58 11.27
CA ARG A 220 1.38 -19.31 11.39
C ARG A 220 0.43 -18.12 11.23
N MET A 221 0.86 -16.96 11.76
CA MET A 221 0.14 -15.71 11.52
C MET A 221 0.31 -15.23 10.07
N VAL A 222 -0.81 -14.95 9.42
CA VAL A 222 -0.86 -14.35 8.08
C VAL A 222 -0.69 -12.83 8.20
N LEU A 223 0.56 -12.36 8.19
CA LEU A 223 0.87 -10.93 8.36
C LEU A 223 0.99 -10.18 7.03
N MET A 224 1.82 -10.68 6.11
CA MET A 224 2.03 -10.08 4.79
C MET A 224 1.13 -10.79 3.78
N GLU A 225 -0.16 -10.45 3.75
CA GLU A 225 -1.21 -11.17 3.03
C GLU A 225 -0.90 -11.44 1.54
N SER A 226 -0.17 -10.55 0.86
CA SER A 226 0.25 -10.75 -0.53
C SER A 226 1.25 -11.91 -0.73
N ASN A 227 1.84 -12.43 0.35
CA ASN A 227 2.72 -13.61 0.36
C ASN A 227 1.97 -14.93 0.53
N TRP A 228 0.65 -14.89 0.70
CA TRP A 228 -0.20 -16.04 0.97
C TRP A 228 -1.25 -16.19 -0.13
N LYS A 229 -1.54 -17.43 -0.53
CA LYS A 229 -2.60 -17.77 -1.47
C LYS A 229 -3.76 -18.46 -0.74
N VAL A 230 -4.98 -18.15 -1.14
CA VAL A 230 -6.19 -18.76 -0.60
C VAL A 230 -6.33 -20.19 -1.12
N CYS A 231 -6.45 -21.17 -0.21
CA CYS A 231 -6.69 -22.57 -0.55
C CYS A 231 -8.18 -22.91 -0.54
N THR A 232 -8.90 -22.45 0.48
CA THR A 232 -10.34 -22.67 0.61
C THR A 232 -11.03 -21.40 1.08
N GLN A 233 -12.31 -21.30 0.78
CA GLN A 233 -13.15 -20.16 1.16
C GLN A 233 -14.50 -20.62 1.69
N SER A 234 -15.02 -19.87 2.67
CA SER A 234 -16.39 -19.96 3.15
C SER A 234 -16.95 -18.55 3.28
N PRO A 235 -18.13 -18.24 2.71
CA PRO A 235 -19.02 -19.12 1.95
C PRO A 235 -18.45 -19.58 0.60
N SER A 236 -19.08 -20.59 -0.01
CA SER A 236 -18.73 -21.04 -1.36
C SER A 236 -19.00 -19.94 -2.41
N PRO A 237 -18.28 -19.95 -3.55
CA PRO A 237 -18.50 -19.00 -4.63
C PRO A 237 -19.97 -18.92 -5.07
N GLY A 238 -20.44 -17.71 -5.39
CA GLY A 238 -21.81 -17.42 -5.84
C GLY A 238 -22.86 -17.29 -4.73
N LYS A 239 -22.53 -17.67 -3.48
CA LYS A 239 -23.41 -17.45 -2.32
C LYS A 239 -23.57 -15.96 -2.03
N SER A 240 -24.74 -15.55 -1.57
CA SER A 240 -24.97 -14.15 -1.18
C SER A 240 -24.17 -13.78 0.07
N LEU A 241 -23.59 -12.60 0.06
CA LEU A 241 -22.93 -11.95 1.19
C LEU A 241 -23.92 -10.99 1.85
N ASN A 242 -24.53 -11.43 2.96
CA ASN A 242 -25.54 -10.70 3.72
C ASN A 242 -24.96 -10.14 5.04
N GLY A 243 -23.65 -9.91 5.09
CA GLY A 243 -22.95 -9.44 6.28
C GLY A 243 -22.42 -10.54 7.21
N GLN A 244 -22.54 -11.82 6.83
CA GLN A 244 -21.87 -12.89 7.57
C GLN A 244 -20.34 -12.82 7.45
N PRO A 245 -19.58 -13.32 8.44
CA PRO A 245 -18.13 -13.47 8.31
C PRO A 245 -17.73 -14.36 7.13
N VAL A 246 -16.58 -14.05 6.54
CA VAL A 246 -15.90 -14.83 5.52
C VAL A 246 -14.67 -15.48 6.14
N GLU A 247 -14.45 -16.74 5.82
CA GLU A 247 -13.29 -17.49 6.29
C GLU A 247 -12.47 -17.97 5.09
N PHE A 248 -11.16 -17.80 5.18
CA PHE A 248 -10.19 -18.36 4.25
C PHE A 248 -9.23 -19.28 4.96
N THR A 249 -8.89 -20.40 4.34
CA THR A 249 -7.62 -21.06 4.63
C THR A 249 -6.60 -20.62 3.59
N ALA A 250 -5.35 -20.44 4.01
CA ALA A 250 -4.29 -19.96 3.14
C ALA A 250 -2.96 -20.65 3.44
N VAL A 251 -2.07 -20.67 2.45
CA VAL A 251 -0.68 -21.13 2.57
C VAL A 251 0.23 -20.13 1.87
N LYS A 252 1.55 -20.20 2.05
CA LYS A 252 2.46 -19.36 1.26
C LYS A 252 2.42 -19.75 -0.21
N PHE A 253 2.78 -18.82 -1.10
CA PHE A 253 2.74 -19.10 -2.54
C PHE A 253 3.64 -20.28 -2.97
N GLU A 254 4.71 -20.53 -2.22
CA GLU A 254 5.67 -21.61 -2.43
C GLU A 254 5.22 -22.96 -1.85
N GLU A 255 4.11 -23.00 -1.12
CA GLU A 255 3.55 -24.20 -0.47
C GLU A 255 2.31 -24.69 -1.23
N ASP A 256 1.90 -25.94 -1.00
CA ASP A 256 0.73 -26.52 -1.65
C ASP A 256 -0.55 -26.35 -0.83
N CYS A 257 -1.66 -26.22 -1.56
CA CYS A 257 -3.02 -26.45 -1.09
C CYS A 257 -3.41 -27.90 -1.48
#